data_AF-A0A1C5WIW1-F1
#
_entry.id   AF-A0A1C5WIW1-F1
#
_cell.length_a   1.000
_cell.length_b   1.000
_cell.length_c   1.000
_cell.angle_alpha   90.00
_cell.angle_beta   90.00
_cell.angle_gamma   90.00
#
_symmetry.space_group_name_H-M   'P 1'
#
loop_
_entity.id
_entity.type
_entity.pdbx_description
1 polymer ?
#
loop_
_entity_poly.entity_id
_entity_poly.type
_entity_poly.pdbx_seq_one_letter_code
_entity_poly.pdbx_strand_id
1 'polypeptide(L)'
;MIATHNIKIGGRWYKAGEEINSPADSMNQEITSVLKEKKFTKTEIHQMPVKELRELATEYGIDGAEYLNGSDIKKLLIEKMEL
;
A
#
# COMPACT_ATOMS: atom_id res chain seq x y z
N MET A 1 -26.87 -8.56 -1.43
CA MET A 1 -28.17 -8.07 -0.88
C MET A 1 -28.21 -6.56 -1.09
N ILE A 2 -29.32 -5.93 -1.47
CA ILE A 2 -29.35 -4.46 -1.63
C ILE A 2 -29.88 -3.83 -0.35
N ALA A 3 -29.22 -2.78 0.14
CA ALA A 3 -29.70 -2.01 1.27
C ALA A 3 -30.99 -1.26 0.90
N THR A 4 -32.11 -1.55 1.55
CA THR A 4 -33.36 -0.79 1.34
C THR A 4 -33.38 0.52 2.11
N HIS A 5 -32.67 0.56 3.24
CA HIS A 5 -32.52 1.72 4.12
C HIS A 5 -31.04 1.86 4.48
N ASN A 6 -30.68 2.99 5.11
CA ASN A 6 -29.33 3.15 5.63
C ASN A 6 -29.11 2.19 6.80
N ILE A 7 -28.28 1.16 6.59
CA ILE A 7 -28.04 0.10 7.56
C ILE A 7 -26.54 -0.09 7.82
N LYS A 8 -26.21 -0.56 9.03
CA LYS A 8 -24.83 -0.83 9.44
C LYS A 8 -24.60 -2.34 9.51
N ILE A 9 -23.65 -2.85 8.72
CA ILE A 9 -23.27 -4.27 8.70
C ILE A 9 -21.74 -4.37 8.83
N GLY A 10 -21.25 -5.15 9.80
CA GLY A 10 -19.81 -5.37 9.98
C GLY A 10 -18.99 -4.10 10.23
N GLY A 11 -19.60 -3.04 10.77
CA GLY A 11 -18.92 -1.76 11.03
C GLY A 11 -19.00 -0.74 9.89
N ARG A 12 -19.41 -1.14 8.68
CA ARG A 12 -19.62 -0.26 7.53
C ARG A 12 -21.09 0.17 7.43
N TRP A 13 -21.30 1.45 7.09
CA TRP A 13 -22.62 1.98 6.73
C TRP A 13 -22.87 1.80 5.24
N TYR A 14 -24.06 1.31 4.90
CA TYR A 14 -24.53 1.17 3.53
C TYR A 14 -25.70 2.12 3.32
N LYS A 15 -25.71 2.85 2.22
CA LYS A 15 -26.84 3.72 1.87
C LYS A 15 -27.94 2.94 1.16
N ALA A 16 -29.17 3.43 1.23
CA ALA A 16 -30.27 2.86 0.44
C ALA A 16 -29.90 2.79 -1.05
N GLY A 17 -30.03 1.61 -1.65
CA GLY A 17 -29.63 1.29 -3.02
C GLY A 17 -28.19 0.76 -3.18
N GLU A 18 -27.37 0.76 -2.14
CA GLU A 18 -26.01 0.20 -2.18
C GLU A 18 -26.06 -1.33 -2.08
N GLU A 19 -25.26 -2.00 -2.92
CA GLU A 19 -25.12 -3.45 -2.89
C GLU A 19 -24.24 -3.87 -1.71
N ILE A 20 -24.85 -4.59 -0.77
CA ILE A 20 -24.19 -5.24 0.35
C ILE A 20 -23.62 -6.56 -0.18
N ASN A 21 -22.33 -6.53 -0.48
CA ASN A 21 -21.54 -7.73 -0.66
C ASN A 21 -21.24 -8.30 0.73
N SER A 22 -21.73 -9.51 0.98
CA SER A 22 -21.51 -10.20 2.25
C SER A 22 -20.00 -10.30 2.53
N PRO A 23 -19.54 -10.16 3.79
CA PRO A 23 -18.12 -10.16 4.13
C PRO A 23 -17.40 -11.48 3.80
N ALA A 24 -18.13 -12.55 3.47
CA ALA A 24 -17.57 -13.80 2.95
C ALA A 24 -16.95 -13.66 1.55
N ASP A 25 -17.38 -12.66 0.75
CA ASP A 25 -16.81 -12.38 -0.58
C ASP A 25 -15.71 -11.31 -0.55
N SER A 26 -15.64 -10.50 0.52
CA SER A 26 -14.57 -9.50 0.69
C SER A 26 -13.21 -10.12 0.99
N MET A 27 -13.13 -11.36 1.47
CA MET A 27 -11.85 -12.05 1.68
C MET A 27 -11.15 -12.47 0.37
N ASN A 28 -11.86 -12.52 -0.76
CA ASN A 28 -11.26 -12.90 -2.06
C ASN A 28 -10.94 -11.69 -2.95
N GLN A 29 -11.37 -10.48 -2.61
CA GLN A 29 -10.94 -9.27 -3.32
C GLN A 29 -9.62 -8.67 -2.79
N GLU A 30 -9.06 -9.22 -1.70
CA GLU A 30 -7.72 -8.82 -1.24
C GLU A 30 -6.59 -9.63 -1.93
N ILE A 31 -6.92 -10.68 -2.69
CA ILE A 31 -5.89 -11.51 -3.35
C ILE A 31 -5.60 -11.00 -4.78
N THR A 32 -6.58 -10.37 -5.46
CA THR A 32 -6.38 -9.84 -6.82
C THR A 32 -5.79 -8.43 -6.87
N SER A 33 -5.44 -7.85 -5.72
CA SER A 33 -4.67 -6.60 -5.59
C SER A 33 -3.26 -6.81 -5.02
N VAL A 34 -2.81 -8.07 -4.86
CA VAL A 34 -1.43 -8.41 -4.47
C VAL A 34 -0.40 -7.98 -5.54
N LEU A 35 -0.86 -7.58 -6.74
CA LEU A 35 -0.01 -7.10 -7.84
C LEU A 35 -0.17 -5.61 -8.16
N LYS A 36 -0.99 -4.85 -7.41
CA LYS A 36 -1.15 -3.42 -7.68
C LYS A 36 -0.39 -2.59 -6.67
N GLU A 37 0.92 -2.50 -6.92
CA GLU A 37 1.82 -1.49 -6.37
C GLU A 37 1.81 -1.43 -4.84
N LYS A 38 2.77 -2.10 -4.22
CA LYS A 38 3.15 -1.79 -2.84
C LYS A 38 3.65 -0.34 -2.83
N LYS A 39 2.72 0.62 -2.77
CA LYS A 39 2.99 2.05 -2.68
C LYS A 39 3.54 2.28 -1.28
N PHE A 40 4.85 2.11 -1.13
CA PHE A 40 5.53 2.53 0.08
C PHE A 40 5.21 4.00 0.29
N THR A 41 4.85 4.39 1.52
CA THR A 41 4.63 5.80 1.85
C THR A 41 5.96 6.45 2.24
N LYS A 42 6.06 7.79 2.15
CA LYS A 42 7.24 8.54 2.65
C LYS A 42 7.63 8.08 4.05
N THR A 43 6.65 7.96 4.95
CA THR A 43 6.86 7.54 6.35
C THR A 43 7.46 6.15 6.44
N GLU A 44 7.00 5.21 5.62
CA GLU A 44 7.50 3.84 5.60
C GLU A 44 8.97 3.81 5.17
N ILE A 45 9.33 4.55 4.12
CA ILE A 45 10.73 4.72 3.68
C ILE A 45 11.58 5.35 4.79
N HIS A 46 11.04 6.34 5.52
CA HIS A 46 11.77 6.97 6.62
C HIS A 46 12.01 6.05 7.82
N GLN A 47 11.10 5.10 8.09
CA GLN A 47 11.20 4.15 9.20
C GLN A 47 11.97 2.87 8.84
N MET A 48 12.09 2.56 7.54
CA MET A 48 12.74 1.36 7.04
C MET A 48 14.23 1.30 7.43
N PRO A 49 14.75 0.12 7.85
CA PRO A 49 16.16 -0.05 8.15
C PRO A 49 17.01 0.09 6.89
N VAL A 50 18.27 0.52 7.07
CA VAL A 50 19.20 0.77 5.94
C VAL A 50 19.41 -0.47 5.06
N LYS A 51 19.33 -1.68 5.64
CA LYS A 51 19.43 -2.93 4.88
C LYS A 51 18.28 -3.07 3.87
N GLU A 52 17.05 -2.93 4.33
CA GLU A 52 15.86 -3.02 3.47
C GLU A 52 15.82 -1.87 2.46
N LEU A 53 16.24 -0.66 2.86
CA LEU A 53 16.37 0.47 1.93
C LEU A 53 17.33 0.19 0.78
N ARG A 54 18.43 -0.53 1.02
CA ARG A 54 19.39 -0.91 -0.03
C ARG A 54 18.81 -1.95 -0.98
N GLU A 55 18.12 -2.95 -0.44
CA GLU A 55 17.42 -3.95 -1.23
C GLU A 55 16.36 -3.27 -2.12
N LEU A 56 15.54 -2.40 -1.53
CA LEU A 56 14.52 -1.63 -2.24
C LEU A 56 15.15 -0.68 -3.27
N ALA A 57 16.24 0.02 -2.94
CA ALA A 57 16.95 0.86 -3.90
C ALA A 57 17.49 0.05 -5.10
N THR A 58 18.00 -1.16 -4.85
CA THR A 58 18.47 -2.06 -5.91
C THR A 58 17.31 -2.55 -6.79
N GLU A 59 16.17 -2.90 -6.20
CA GLU A 59 14.95 -3.29 -6.93
C GLU A 59 14.43 -2.16 -7.84
N TYR A 60 14.55 -0.91 -7.38
CA TYR A 60 14.14 0.27 -8.15
C TYR A 60 15.22 0.77 -9.13
N GLY A 61 16.36 0.07 -9.25
CA GLY A 61 17.43 0.38 -10.21
C GLY A 61 18.33 1.54 -9.78
N ILE A 62 18.49 1.78 -8.47
CA ILE A 62 19.43 2.76 -7.92
C ILE A 62 20.77 2.05 -7.70
N ASP A 63 21.65 2.14 -8.71
CA ASP A 63 23.02 1.64 -8.62
C ASP A 63 23.85 2.44 -7.60
N GLY A 64 24.62 1.73 -6.77
CA GLY A 64 25.48 2.34 -5.75
C GLY A 64 24.82 2.57 -4.38
N ALA A 65 23.61 2.06 -4.15
CA ALA A 65 22.93 2.14 -2.84
C ALA A 65 23.76 1.57 -1.67
N GLU A 66 24.70 0.66 -1.94
CA GLU A 66 25.61 0.11 -0.93
C GLU A 66 26.62 1.14 -0.39
N TYR A 67 27.00 2.13 -1.20
CA TYR A 67 27.95 3.19 -0.85
C TYR A 67 27.25 4.46 -0.36
N LEU A 68 25.95 4.57 -0.60
CA LEU A 68 25.14 5.72 -0.18
C LEU A 68 24.78 5.63 1.30
N ASN A 69 24.63 6.82 1.91
CA ASN A 69 24.15 6.93 3.27
C ASN A 69 22.63 6.68 3.31
N GLY A 70 22.12 6.16 4.43
CA GLY A 70 20.69 5.83 4.56
C GLY A 70 19.76 7.03 4.28
N SER A 71 20.20 8.24 4.58
CA SER A 71 19.46 9.48 4.27
C SER A 71 19.37 9.78 2.77
N ASP A 72 20.43 9.48 2.00
CA ASP A 72 20.47 9.74 0.57
C ASP A 72 19.65 8.69 -0.19
N ILE A 73 19.71 7.43 0.24
CA ILE A 73 18.88 6.34 -0.29
C ILE A 73 17.39 6.67 -0.11
N LYS A 74 16.99 7.17 1.06
CA LYS A 74 15.60 7.59 1.33
C LYS A 74 15.13 8.66 0.36
N LYS A 75 15.95 9.67 0.09
CA LYS A 75 15.61 10.76 -0.84
C LYS A 75 15.45 10.25 -2.27
N LEU A 76 16.38 9.43 -2.75
CA LEU A 76 16.34 8.88 -4.10
C LEU A 76 15.13 7.97 -4.31
N LEU A 77 14.78 7.17 -3.30
CA LEU A 77 13.56 6.35 -3.33
C LEU A 77 12.30 7.20 -3.37
N ILE A 78 12.20 8.23 -2.52
CA ILE A 78 11.06 9.16 -2.53
C ILE A 78 10.94 9.86 -3.89
N GLU A 79 12.05 10.30 -4.48
CA GLU A 79 12.08 10.93 -5.80
C GLU A 79 11.67 9.96 -6.91
N LYS A 80 12.17 8.72 -6.90
CA LYS A 80 11.81 7.72 -7.92
C LYS A 80 10.38 7.23 -7.83
N MET A 81 9.84 7.19 -6.63
CA MET A 81 8.47 6.73 -6.36
C MET A 81 7.48 7.90 -6.37
N GLU A 82 7.95 9.12 -6.66
CA GLU A 82 7.18 10.37 -6.69
C GLU A 82 6.32 10.57 -5.43
N LEU A 83 6.86 10.17 -4.27
CA LEU A 83 6.16 10.18 -2.99
C LEU A 83 6.13 11.55 -2.33
#